data_AF-A0A2E1ALS6-F1
#
_entry.id   AF-A0A2E1ALS6-F1
#
_cell.length_a   1.000
_cell.length_b   1.000
_cell.length_c   1.000
_cell.angle_alpha   90.00
_cell.angle_beta   90.00
_cell.angle_gamma   90.00
#
_symmetry.space_group_name_H-M   'P 1'
#
loop_
_entity.id
_entity.type
_entity.pdbx_description
1 polymer ?
#
loop_
_entity_poly.entity_id
_entity_poly.type
_entity_poly.pdbx_seq_one_letter_code
_entity_poly.pdbx_strand_id
1 'polypeptide(L)'
;MARQFPPELHLGQKVVVHPAPGAYGIEALVTAIDAIKGIVQVRPIGYKARWIARPRAIANMAGLYLHHENERFFFAVEPFFA
;
A
#
# COMPACT_ATOMS: atom_id res chain seq x y z
N MET A 1 -3.76 -7.18 -24.35
CA MET A 1 -2.70 -7.66 -23.45
C MET A 1 -2.83 -6.96 -22.12
N ALA A 2 -3.35 -7.66 -21.11
CA ALA A 2 -3.48 -7.10 -19.77
C ALA A 2 -2.08 -6.78 -19.23
N ARG A 3 -1.84 -5.51 -18.87
CA ARG A 3 -0.67 -5.12 -18.10
C ARG A 3 -0.77 -5.86 -16.78
N GLN A 4 -0.05 -6.98 -16.68
CA GLN A 4 0.14 -7.71 -15.44
C GLN A 4 0.88 -6.73 -14.53
N PHE A 5 0.15 -6.03 -13.66
CA PHE A 5 0.76 -5.14 -12.69
C PHE A 5 1.69 -6.03 -11.85
N PRO A 6 2.99 -5.71 -11.77
CA PRO A 6 3.91 -6.53 -11.00
C PRO A 6 3.39 -6.64 -9.56
N PRO A 7 3.51 -7.81 -8.92
CA PRO A 7 3.04 -8.04 -7.55
C PRO A 7 3.79 -7.21 -6.49
N GLU A 8 4.75 -6.38 -6.91
CA GLU A 8 5.68 -5.64 -6.09
C GLU A 8 5.28 -4.16 -5.94
N LEU A 9 5.68 -3.58 -4.81
CA LEU A 9 5.45 -2.17 -4.48
C LEU A 9 6.49 -1.26 -5.13
N HIS A 10 6.07 -0.20 -5.80
CA HIS A 10 6.96 0.74 -6.48
C HIS A 10 6.74 2.19 -6.05
N LEU A 11 7.78 3.02 -6.15
CA LEU A 11 7.66 4.47 -5.99
C LEU A 11 6.76 5.07 -7.06
N GLY A 12 5.91 6.02 -6.69
CA GLY A 12 4.93 6.65 -7.57
C GLY A 12 3.72 5.77 -7.88
N GLN A 13 3.64 4.54 -7.37
CA GLN A 13 2.49 3.67 -7.55
C GLN A 13 1.25 4.25 -6.85
N LYS A 14 0.11 4.24 -7.55
CA LYS A 14 -1.18 4.55 -6.94
C LYS A 14 -1.67 3.35 -6.13
N VAL A 15 -2.04 3.60 -4.88
CA VAL A 15 -2.55 2.64 -3.91
C VAL A 15 -3.78 3.21 -3.22
N VAL A 16 -4.51 2.37 -2.50
CA VAL A 16 -5.61 2.76 -1.63
C VAL A 16 -5.18 2.51 -0.19
N VAL A 17 -5.38 3.48 0.69
CA VAL A 17 -5.04 3.37 2.11
C VAL A 17 -6.31 3.39 2.96
N HIS A 18 -6.46 2.38 3.80
CA HIS A 18 -7.53 2.24 4.78
C HIS A 18 -7.01 2.65 6.17
N PRO A 19 -7.29 3.88 6.64
CA PRO A 19 -6.72 4.38 7.89
C PRO A 19 -7.25 3.64 9.14
N ALA A 20 -8.43 3.04 9.05
CA ALA A 20 -9.03 2.22 10.09
C ALA A 20 -9.82 1.06 9.47
N PRO A 21 -10.07 -0.03 10.22
CA PRO A 21 -10.95 -1.11 9.79
C PRO A 21 -12.34 -0.57 9.43
N GLY A 22 -12.86 -0.96 8.26
CA GLY A 22 -14.15 -0.50 7.76
C GLY A 22 -14.21 0.96 7.28
N ALA A 23 -13.11 1.72 7.37
CA ALA A 23 -13.05 3.07 6.83
C ALA A 23 -12.96 3.06 5.30
N TYR A 24 -13.48 4.12 4.69
CA TYR A 24 -13.32 4.37 3.26
C TYR A 24 -11.85 4.44 2.90
N GLY A 25 -11.50 3.75 1.81
CA GLY A 25 -10.16 3.77 1.25
C GLY A 25 -9.85 5.12 0.63
N ILE A 26 -8.66 5.65 0.92
CA ILE A 26 -8.18 6.93 0.40
C ILE A 26 -7.10 6.65 -0.64
N GLU A 27 -7.27 7.15 -1.85
CA GLU A 27 -6.25 7.02 -2.88
C GLU A 27 -4.99 7.77 -2.49
N ALA A 28 -3.83 7.15 -2.66
CA ALA A 28 -2.54 7.73 -2.33
C ALA A 28 -1.46 7.29 -3.31
N LEU A 29 -0.39 8.09 -3.41
CA LEU A 29 0.81 7.75 -4.17
C LEU A 29 1.91 7.30 -3.21
N VAL A 30 2.59 6.22 -3.53
CA VAL A 30 3.79 5.79 -2.81
C VAL A 30 4.92 6.79 -3.06
N THR A 31 5.50 7.34 -1.98
CA THR A 31 6.53 8.38 -2.05
C THR A 31 7.87 7.94 -1.48
N ALA A 32 7.88 6.95 -0.58
CA ALA A 32 9.10 6.30 -0.10
C ALA A 32 8.79 4.88 0.36
N ILE A 33 9.78 3.99 0.25
CA ILE A 33 9.71 2.60 0.68
C ILE A 33 10.97 2.34 1.51
N ASP A 34 10.79 1.90 2.75
CA ASP A 34 11.87 1.46 3.64
C ASP A 34 11.60 0.00 3.99
N ALA A 35 12.20 -0.90 3.21
CA ALA A 35 12.05 -2.35 3.36
C ALA A 35 12.70 -2.87 4.65
N ILE A 36 13.81 -2.27 5.08
CA ILE A 36 14.49 -2.66 6.32
C ILE A 36 13.56 -2.40 7.52
N LYS A 37 12.84 -1.27 7.52
CA LYS A 37 11.91 -0.92 8.60
C LYS A 37 10.48 -1.42 8.39
N GLY A 38 10.16 -1.97 7.22
CA GLY A 38 8.79 -2.35 6.86
C GLY A 38 7.83 -1.16 6.76
N ILE A 39 8.33 0.02 6.37
CA ILE A 39 7.59 1.28 6.34
C ILE A 39 7.34 1.72 4.91
N VAL A 40 6.11 2.16 4.62
CA VAL A 40 5.75 2.80 3.36
C VAL A 40 5.22 4.20 3.62
N GLN A 41 5.81 5.18 2.96
CA GLN A 41 5.31 6.56 2.98
C GLN A 41 4.44 6.80 1.77
N VAL A 42 3.25 7.32 2.01
CA VAL A 42 2.28 7.65 0.97
C VAL A 42 1.87 9.11 1.04
N ARG A 43 1.44 9.65 -0.08
CA ARG A 43 0.81 10.97 -0.18
C ARG A 43 -0.62 10.78 -0.67
N PRO A 44 -1.63 10.98 0.17
CA PRO A 44 -3.03 10.91 -0.25
C PRO A 44 -3.34 11.96 -1.33
N ILE A 45 -4.06 11.55 -2.36
CA ILE A 45 -4.46 12.42 -3.48
C ILE A 45 -5.52 13.40 -2.98
N GLY A 46 -5.33 14.69 -3.25
CA GLY A 46 -6.21 15.76 -2.77
C GLY A 46 -5.87 16.29 -1.38
N TYR A 47 -4.88 15.70 -0.68
CA TYR A 47 -4.43 16.16 0.62
C TYR A 47 -3.00 16.70 0.56
N LYS A 48 -2.73 17.81 1.25
CA LYS A 48 -1.38 18.35 1.43
C LYS A 48 -0.68 17.71 2.65
N ALA A 49 -0.71 16.37 2.73
CA ALA A 49 -0.14 15.62 3.84
C ALA A 49 0.71 14.44 3.34
N ARG A 50 1.71 14.04 4.14
CA ARG A 50 2.46 12.80 3.95
C ARG A 50 2.10 11.86 5.10
N TRP A 51 1.72 10.64 4.76
CA TRP A 51 1.35 9.62 5.73
C TRP A 51 2.38 8.50 5.74
N ILE A 52 2.54 7.91 6.91
CA ILE A 52 3.26 6.66 7.09
C ILE A 52 2.19 5.59 7.28
N ALA A 53 2.05 4.69 6.31
CA ALA A 53 1.03 3.66 6.34
C ALA A 53 1.67 2.30 6.63
N ARG A 54 1.03 1.53 7.50
CA ARG A 54 1.40 0.12 7.72
C ARG A 54 1.06 -0.66 6.46
N PRO A 55 1.84 -1.70 6.09
CA PRO A 55 1.58 -2.48 4.88
C PRO A 55 0.14 -2.99 4.80
N ARG A 56 -0.39 -3.55 5.90
CA ARG A 56 -1.76 -4.06 5.98
C ARG A 56 -2.87 -3.02 5.75
N ALA A 57 -2.57 -1.73 5.87
CA ALA A 57 -3.51 -0.66 5.59
C ALA A 57 -3.50 -0.24 4.10
N ILE A 58 -2.56 -0.76 3.32
CA ILE A 58 -2.36 -0.39 1.92
C ILE A 58 -2.90 -1.52 1.04
N ALA A 59 -3.74 -1.18 0.07
CA ALA A 59 -4.18 -2.07 -0.99
C ALA A 59 -3.77 -1.52 -2.36
N ASN A 60 -3.50 -2.40 -3.31
CA ASN A 60 -3.34 -2.00 -4.71
C ASN A 60 -4.71 -1.72 -5.37
N MET A 61 -4.68 -1.22 -6.60
CA MET A 61 -5.90 -0.94 -7.36
C MET A 61 -6.71 -2.19 -7.74
N ALA A 62 -6.15 -3.40 -7.56
CA ALA A 62 -6.83 -4.67 -7.76
C ALA A 62 -7.47 -5.21 -6.46
N GLY A 63 -7.37 -4.49 -5.34
CA GLY A 63 -7.93 -4.89 -4.04
C GLY A 63 -7.07 -5.87 -3.24
N LEU A 64 -5.83 -6.14 -3.66
CA LEU A 64 -4.89 -6.95 -2.89
C LEU A 64 -4.18 -6.09 -1.85
N TYR A 65 -3.98 -6.63 -0.65
CA TYR A 65 -3.33 -5.93 0.46
C TYR A 65 -1.82 -6.11 0.40
N LEU A 66 -1.10 -5.09 0.87
CA LEU A 66 0.35 -5.10 0.93
C LEU A 66 0.83 -5.86 2.16
N HIS A 67 1.72 -6.81 1.92
CA HIS A 67 2.42 -7.60 2.93
C HIS A 67 3.90 -7.23 2.94
N HIS A 68 4.53 -7.49 4.07
CA HIS A 68 5.97 -7.29 4.26
C HIS A 68 6.58 -8.51 4.95
N GLU A 69 7.43 -9.23 4.25
CA GLU A 69 8.10 -10.44 4.75
C GLU A 69 9.50 -10.51 4.15
N ASN A 70 10.50 -10.94 4.94
CA ASN A 70 11.88 -11.09 4.48
C ASN A 70 12.42 -9.84 3.74
N GLU A 71 12.15 -8.65 4.29
CA GLU A 71 12.55 -7.35 3.73
C GLU A 71 12.00 -7.10 2.31
N ARG A 72 10.88 -7.73 1.95
CA ARG A 72 10.21 -7.59 0.65
C ARG A 72 8.75 -7.26 0.81
N PHE A 73 8.28 -6.41 -0.09
CA PHE A 73 6.88 -6.02 -0.18
C PHE A 73 6.20 -6.72 -1.35
N PHE A 74 5.04 -7.33 -1.09
CA PHE A 74 4.24 -7.98 -2.12
C PHE A 74 2.75 -7.86 -1.82
N PHE A 75 1.92 -7.94 -2.86
CA PHE A 75 0.47 -7.84 -2.74
C PHE A 75 -0.20 -9.23 -2.72
N ALA A 76 -1.10 -9.48 -1.77
CA ALA A 76 -1.84 -10.74 -1.63
C ALA A 76 -3.31 -10.53 -1.19
N VAL A 77 -4.14 -11.58 -1.32
CA VAL A 77 -5.61 -11.51 -1.19
C VAL A 77 -6.08 -11.29 0.26
N GLU A 78 -5.31 -11.73 1.26
CA GLU A 78 -5.77 -11.70 2.64
C GLU A 78 -5.42 -10.39 3.37
N PRO A 79 -6.40 -9.70 3.97
CA PRO A 79 -6.18 -8.89 5.17
C PRO A 79 -6.26 -9.81 6.40
N PHE A 80 -5.12 -10.19 6.99
CA PHE A 80 -5.16 -10.97 8.23
C PHE A 80 -5.49 -10.05 9.43
N PHE A 81 -6.78 -9.97 9.74
CA PHE A 81 -7.29 -9.65 11.07
C PHE A 81 -7.76 -10.96 11.69
N ALA A 82 -6.91 -11.57 12.52
CA ALA A 82 -7.33 -12.40 13.64
C ALA A 82 -6.97 -11.63 14.91
#